data_AF-A0AAV6ZIQ5-F1
#
_entry.id   AF-A0AAV6ZIQ5-F1
#
_cell.length_a   1.000
_cell.length_b   1.000
_cell.length_c   1.000
_cell.angle_alpha   90.00
_cell.angle_beta   90.00
_cell.angle_gamma   90.00
#
_symmetry.space_group_name_H-M   'P 1'
#
loop_
_entity.id
_entity.type
_entity.pdbx_description
1 polymer ?
#
loop_
_entity_poly.entity_id
_entity_poly.type
_entity_poly.pdbx_seq_one_letter_code
_entity_poly.pdbx_strand_id
1 'polypeptide(L)'
;MEETRVCCTYCDSPEPAVRTCLQCEASFCEKHLHRHSKSSEHILVDPDTTRDMRWRYWMWPLRSAVEKMYSDKMEVGKRIQNLTDHGVHEENKLSGLTEKVTNLFTELRETLDDLESRVLGEISRQKDQVSLSVSDMIRQVELHKDELSKKIHQFEESCDITDPLTFLQEDLFRGLLRFADDLKNLIRKKQFPVMKKSEVLLDIDSAHDNIIISQSLRSASYTATSQNRPEGPKRFKVAQVLSSCSFSSGRHYWEVDVSQAKQWIIGVAGDSLERKSPVKVVGIYLDYEAGRLSFYQLCDPIRHLHTFTTSFTEPLYAAFYLYENCVLRILK
;
A
#
# COMPACT_ATOMS: atom_id res chain seq x y z
N MET A 1 103.50 35.99 -13.39
CA MET A 1 102.67 36.40 -12.24
C MET A 1 102.77 35.28 -11.23
N GLU A 2 103.37 35.54 -10.07
CA GLU A 2 103.48 34.58 -8.96
C GLU A 2 102.08 34.30 -8.40
N GLU A 3 101.63 33.05 -8.47
CA GLU A 3 100.45 32.59 -7.74
C GLU A 3 100.75 32.65 -6.24
N THR A 4 100.09 33.57 -5.53
CA THR A 4 100.19 33.72 -4.09
C THR A 4 99.47 32.54 -3.42
N ARG A 5 100.23 31.50 -3.06
CA ARG A 5 99.70 30.33 -2.35
C ARG A 5 99.24 30.69 -0.94
N VAL A 6 98.07 30.20 -0.56
CA VAL A 6 97.49 30.45 0.78
C VAL A 6 98.33 29.74 1.87
N CYS A 7 98.74 30.50 2.88
CA CYS A 7 99.59 30.03 3.97
C CYS A 7 98.79 29.63 5.22
N CYS A 8 99.37 28.79 6.06
CA CYS A 8 98.77 28.36 7.32
C CYS A 8 98.63 29.52 8.31
N THR A 9 97.44 29.70 8.88
CA THR A 9 97.10 30.80 9.78
C THR A 9 97.79 30.72 11.16
N TYR A 10 98.27 29.53 11.55
CA TYR A 10 98.76 29.25 12.90
C TYR A 10 100.27 28.99 12.98
N CYS A 11 101.00 29.11 11.87
CA CYS A 11 102.46 29.00 11.86
C CYS A 11 103.09 30.39 11.97
N ASP A 12 104.13 30.52 12.79
CA ASP A 12 104.92 31.78 12.88
C ASP A 12 105.76 32.04 11.62
N SER A 13 106.03 30.99 10.83
CA SER A 13 106.68 31.05 9.51
C SER A 13 105.71 30.65 8.40
N PRO A 14 105.82 31.20 7.18
CA PRO A 14 104.89 30.96 6.09
C PRO A 14 105.00 29.51 5.57
N GLU A 15 104.14 28.66 6.10
CA GLU A 15 103.96 27.27 5.65
C GLU A 15 102.76 27.19 4.70
N PRO A 16 102.86 26.49 3.56
CA PRO A 16 101.72 26.33 2.65
C PRO A 16 100.58 25.60 3.35
N ALA A 17 99.37 26.13 3.23
CA ALA A 17 98.20 25.44 3.71
C ALA A 17 97.87 24.26 2.79
N VAL A 18 97.30 23.20 3.36
CA VAL A 18 96.81 22.01 2.64
C VAL A 18 95.27 21.94 2.65
N ARG A 19 94.61 22.53 3.66
CA ARG A 19 93.15 22.67 3.73
C ARG A 19 92.76 23.96 4.43
N THR A 20 91.61 24.50 4.06
CA THR A 20 90.94 25.61 4.75
C THR A 20 89.65 25.11 5.38
N CYS A 21 89.44 25.42 6.66
CA CYS A 21 88.17 25.13 7.32
C CYS A 21 87.17 26.25 7.04
N LEU A 22 85.99 25.86 6.59
CA LEU A 22 84.92 26.79 6.30
C LEU A 22 84.29 27.41 7.56
N GLN A 23 84.23 26.64 8.64
CA GLN A 23 83.72 27.05 9.96
C GLN A 23 84.68 27.95 10.75
N CYS A 24 85.98 27.67 10.73
CA CYS A 24 86.97 28.41 11.53
C CYS A 24 87.62 29.59 10.80
N GLU A 25 87.31 29.80 9.51
CA GLU A 25 87.93 30.86 8.69
C GLU A 25 89.46 30.84 8.66
N ALA A 26 90.05 29.65 8.87
CA ALA A 26 91.49 29.46 8.94
C ALA A 26 91.99 28.38 7.98
N SER A 27 93.24 28.54 7.54
CA SER A 27 93.96 27.64 6.63
C SER A 27 95.05 26.90 7.39
N PHE A 28 95.18 25.61 7.15
CA PHE A 28 95.97 24.70 7.96
C PHE A 28 97.00 23.97 7.10
N CYS A 29 98.26 23.92 7.55
CA CYS A 29 99.25 22.95 7.06
C CYS A 29 98.96 21.55 7.63
N GLU A 30 99.61 20.51 7.10
CA GLU A 30 99.36 19.11 7.44
C GLU A 30 99.35 18.85 8.97
N LYS A 31 100.31 19.42 9.70
CA LYS A 31 100.44 19.27 11.15
C LYS A 31 99.27 19.88 11.92
N HIS A 32 98.84 21.08 11.54
CA HIS A 32 97.75 21.78 12.21
C HIS A 32 96.38 21.22 11.80
N LEU A 33 96.26 20.71 10.57
CA LEU A 33 95.05 20.03 10.11
C LEU A 33 94.79 18.76 10.89
N HIS A 34 95.82 17.93 11.16
CA HIS A 34 95.67 16.69 11.92
C HIS A 34 95.15 16.90 13.35
N ARG A 35 95.42 18.07 13.96
CA ARG A 35 94.82 18.42 15.25
C ARG A 35 93.37 18.88 15.11
N HIS A 36 93.02 19.48 13.97
CA HIS A 36 91.68 20.00 13.69
C HIS A 36 90.69 18.93 13.20
N SER A 37 91.16 17.94 12.42
CA SER A 37 90.34 16.89 11.77
C SER A 37 89.65 15.91 12.73
N LYS A 38 89.86 16.07 14.05
CA LYS A 38 89.19 15.27 15.10
C LYS A 38 87.75 15.70 15.39
N SER A 39 87.26 16.80 14.80
CA SER A 39 85.87 17.25 14.89
C SER A 39 85.14 16.93 13.57
N SER A 40 84.08 16.12 13.62
CA SER A 40 83.37 15.61 12.43
C SER A 40 82.44 16.62 11.75
N GLU A 41 82.28 17.83 12.30
CA GLU A 41 81.29 18.81 11.80
C GLU A 41 81.89 19.92 10.92
N HIS A 42 83.21 19.95 10.73
CA HIS A 42 83.90 21.05 10.04
C HIS A 42 84.22 20.71 8.58
N ILE A 43 83.71 21.52 7.64
CA ILE A 43 83.92 21.32 6.21
C ILE A 43 85.29 21.87 5.80
N LEU A 44 86.14 21.00 5.24
CA LEU A 44 87.51 21.32 4.83
C LEU A 44 87.62 21.36 3.29
N VAL A 45 87.96 22.52 2.74
CA VAL A 45 88.14 22.73 1.29
C VAL A 45 89.59 23.02 0.94
N ASP A 46 89.90 23.09 -0.37
CA ASP A 46 91.21 23.47 -0.88
C ASP A 46 91.55 24.92 -0.48
N PRO A 47 92.77 25.24 -0.02
CA PRO A 47 93.16 26.59 0.34
C PRO A 47 92.97 27.63 -0.75
N ASP A 48 93.14 27.25 -2.02
CA ASP A 48 93.01 28.16 -3.17
C ASP A 48 91.54 28.29 -3.64
N THR A 49 90.60 27.69 -2.91
CA THR A 49 89.16 27.82 -3.18
C THR A 49 88.73 29.28 -3.05
N THR A 50 88.24 29.88 -4.13
CA THR A 50 87.80 31.28 -4.15
C THR A 50 86.68 31.53 -3.13
N ARG A 51 86.59 32.77 -2.64
CA ARG A 51 85.57 33.20 -1.66
C ARG A 51 84.13 32.89 -2.12
N ASP A 52 83.91 32.89 -3.44
CA ASP A 52 82.65 32.51 -4.09
C ASP A 52 82.32 31.01 -3.93
N MET A 53 83.29 30.12 -4.13
CA MET A 53 83.10 28.68 -3.95
C MET A 53 82.85 28.31 -2.49
N ARG A 54 83.51 28.98 -1.54
CA ARG A 54 83.26 28.82 -0.09
C ARG A 54 81.82 29.18 0.31
N TRP A 55 81.28 30.26 -0.25
CA TRP A 55 79.89 30.68 -0.05
C TRP A 55 78.88 29.63 -0.55
N ARG A 56 79.19 28.95 -1.66
CA ARG A 56 78.34 27.87 -2.21
C ARG A 56 78.23 26.67 -1.27
N TYR A 57 79.32 26.29 -0.59
CA TYR A 57 79.30 25.20 0.40
C TYR A 57 78.50 25.55 1.65
N TRP A 58 78.66 26.77 2.17
CA TRP A 58 77.90 27.23 3.34
C TRP A 58 76.39 27.36 3.07
N MET A 59 76.01 27.82 1.88
CA MET A 59 74.61 27.99 1.50
C MET A 59 73.93 26.72 1.01
N TRP A 60 74.68 25.65 0.75
CA TRP A 60 74.13 24.41 0.18
C TRP A 60 73.03 23.76 1.04
N PRO A 61 73.16 23.64 2.38
CA PRO A 61 72.11 23.07 3.21
C PRO A 61 70.81 23.88 3.17
N LEU A 62 70.92 25.22 3.19
CA LEU A 62 69.77 26.12 3.10
C LEU A 62 69.11 26.04 1.72
N ARG A 63 69.89 26.02 0.64
CA ARG A 63 69.39 25.85 -0.73
C ARG A 63 68.67 24.52 -0.90
N SER A 64 69.27 23.43 -0.41
CA SER A 64 68.68 22.08 -0.47
C SER A 64 67.39 22.00 0.35
N ALA A 65 67.35 22.60 1.55
CA ALA A 65 66.14 22.68 2.36
C ALA A 65 65.03 23.47 1.66
N VAL A 66 65.35 24.60 1.02
CA VAL A 66 64.40 25.41 0.25
C VAL A 66 63.88 24.64 -0.97
N GLU A 67 64.75 23.97 -1.73
CA GLU A 67 64.35 23.12 -2.86
C GLU A 67 63.40 22.00 -2.40
N LYS A 68 63.70 21.36 -1.26
CA LYS A 68 62.82 20.36 -0.65
C LYS A 68 61.48 20.97 -0.23
N MET A 69 61.46 22.13 0.41
CA MET A 69 60.24 22.83 0.80
C MET A 69 59.36 23.19 -0.41
N TYR A 70 59.96 23.61 -1.53
CA TYR A 70 59.22 23.85 -2.77
C TYR A 70 58.61 22.55 -3.33
N SER A 71 59.36 21.44 -3.26
CA SER A 71 58.86 20.12 -3.68
C SER A 71 57.72 19.62 -2.79
N ASP A 72 57.88 19.68 -1.46
CA ASP A 72 56.84 19.29 -0.49
C ASP A 72 55.58 20.17 -0.65
N LYS A 73 55.76 21.48 -0.88
CA LYS A 73 54.64 22.39 -1.17
C LYS A 73 53.88 21.99 -2.45
N MET A 74 54.58 21.62 -3.52
CA MET A 74 53.93 21.12 -4.73
C MET A 74 53.14 19.83 -4.46
N GLU A 75 53.69 18.91 -3.68
CA GLU A 75 53.04 17.64 -3.36
C GLU A 75 51.78 17.84 -2.52
N VAL A 76 51.85 18.72 -1.51
CA VAL A 76 50.68 19.15 -0.72
C VAL A 76 49.64 19.82 -1.63
N GLY A 77 50.07 20.69 -2.56
CA GLY A 77 49.19 21.32 -3.54
C GLY A 77 48.44 20.31 -4.40
N LYS A 78 49.12 19.28 -4.92
CA LYS A 78 48.47 18.19 -5.67
C LYS A 78 47.45 17.43 -4.83
N ARG A 79 47.77 17.13 -3.57
CA ARG A 79 46.85 16.47 -2.65
C ARG A 79 45.60 17.31 -2.39
N ILE A 80 45.76 18.62 -2.19
CA ILE A 80 44.64 19.55 -2.03
C ILE A 80 43.76 19.56 -3.30
N GLN A 81 44.37 19.61 -4.49
CA GLN A 81 43.62 19.57 -5.74
C GLN A 81 42.80 18.27 -5.86
N ASN A 82 43.42 17.11 -5.65
CA ASN A 82 42.73 15.82 -5.72
C ASN A 82 41.57 15.71 -4.72
N LEU A 83 41.74 16.22 -3.49
CA LEU A 83 40.68 16.23 -2.49
C LEU A 83 39.54 17.17 -2.89
N THR A 84 39.87 18.32 -3.48
CA THR A 84 38.87 19.27 -4.02
C THR A 84 38.08 18.61 -5.15
N ASP A 85 38.76 17.98 -6.11
CA ASP A 85 38.12 17.31 -7.25
C ASP A 85 37.23 16.15 -6.79
N HIS A 86 37.69 15.37 -5.80
CA HIS A 86 36.89 14.30 -5.20
C HIS A 86 35.67 14.85 -4.45
N GLY A 87 35.81 15.96 -3.72
CA GLY A 87 34.71 16.63 -3.05
C GLY A 87 33.62 17.06 -4.04
N VAL A 88 34.01 17.69 -5.14
CA VAL A 88 33.11 18.09 -6.23
C VAL A 88 32.44 16.87 -6.89
N HIS A 89 33.17 15.77 -7.07
CA HIS A 89 32.61 14.54 -7.63
C HIS A 89 31.51 13.92 -6.76
N GLU A 90 31.76 13.80 -5.46
CA GLU A 90 30.77 13.26 -4.51
C GLU A 90 29.56 14.19 -4.37
N GLU A 91 29.75 15.51 -4.37
CA GLU A 91 28.66 16.49 -4.36
C GLU A 91 27.79 16.39 -5.61
N ASN A 92 28.38 16.26 -6.80
CA ASN A 92 27.65 16.00 -8.05
C ASN A 92 26.86 14.69 -8.01
N LYS A 93 27.40 13.64 -7.38
CA LYS A 93 26.73 12.35 -7.23
C LYS A 93 25.53 12.44 -6.27
N LEU A 94 25.69 13.15 -5.15
CA LEU A 94 24.61 13.46 -4.21
C LEU A 94 23.50 14.29 -4.87
N SER A 95 23.88 15.31 -5.65
CA SER A 95 22.95 16.12 -6.43
C SER A 95 22.16 15.27 -7.44
N GLY A 96 22.85 14.42 -8.22
CA GLY A 96 22.20 13.52 -9.17
C GLY A 96 21.30 12.47 -8.51
N LEU A 97 21.62 12.02 -7.29
CA LEU A 97 20.73 11.14 -6.53
C LEU A 97 19.49 11.89 -6.03
N THR A 98 19.67 13.12 -5.56
CA THR A 98 18.58 14.00 -5.11
C THR A 98 17.61 14.31 -6.26
N GLU A 99 18.13 14.58 -7.46
CA GLU A 99 17.32 14.81 -8.66
C GLU A 99 16.50 13.57 -9.04
N LYS A 100 17.13 12.38 -9.05
CA LYS A 100 16.43 11.12 -9.32
C LYS A 100 15.30 10.85 -8.33
N VAL A 101 15.56 11.05 -7.04
CA VAL A 101 14.55 10.88 -5.98
C VAL A 101 13.41 11.88 -6.17
N THR A 102 13.73 13.13 -6.47
CA THR A 102 12.73 14.19 -6.71
C THR A 102 11.86 13.84 -7.90
N ASN A 103 12.45 13.40 -9.02
CA ASN A 103 11.72 13.00 -10.22
C ASN A 103 10.79 11.81 -9.96
N LEU A 104 11.24 10.79 -9.22
CA LEU A 104 10.40 9.65 -8.83
C LEU A 104 9.20 10.08 -7.98
N PHE A 105 9.39 11.00 -7.02
CA PHE A 105 8.30 11.51 -6.20
C PHE A 105 7.32 12.38 -7.01
N THR A 106 7.80 13.14 -7.99
CA THR A 106 6.95 13.90 -8.91
C THR A 106 6.09 12.97 -9.76
N GLU A 107 6.70 11.96 -10.39
CA GLU A 107 5.99 10.98 -11.21
C GLU A 107 4.94 10.21 -10.38
N LEU A 108 5.29 9.79 -9.16
CA LEU A 108 4.33 9.14 -8.26
C LEU A 108 3.14 10.04 -7.91
N ARG A 109 3.38 11.34 -7.66
CA ARG A 109 2.30 12.29 -7.38
C ARG A 109 1.39 12.48 -8.60
N GLU A 110 1.96 12.61 -9.79
CA GLU A 110 1.18 12.71 -11.04
C GLU A 110 0.32 11.46 -11.28
N THR A 111 0.85 10.26 -11.03
CA THR A 111 0.07 9.02 -11.17
C THR A 111 -1.07 8.91 -10.15
N LEU A 112 -0.86 9.40 -8.92
CA LEU A 112 -1.92 9.44 -7.90
C LEU A 112 -3.02 10.43 -8.29
N ASP A 113 -2.66 11.61 -8.78
CA ASP A 113 -3.61 12.64 -9.22
C ASP A 113 -4.44 12.16 -10.44
N ASP A 114 -3.82 11.46 -11.40
CA ASP A 114 -4.54 10.84 -12.53
C ASP A 114 -5.52 9.76 -12.05
N LEU A 115 -5.07 8.89 -11.13
CA LEU A 115 -5.92 7.83 -10.59
C LEU A 115 -7.10 8.41 -9.81
N GLU A 116 -6.87 9.42 -8.98
CA GLU A 116 -7.91 10.13 -8.23
C GLU A 116 -8.93 10.75 -9.19
N SER A 117 -8.46 11.49 -10.20
CA SER A 117 -9.30 12.13 -11.23
C SER A 117 -10.17 11.10 -11.97
N ARG A 118 -9.60 9.94 -12.31
CA ARG A 118 -10.33 8.86 -12.98
C ARG A 118 -11.39 8.22 -12.10
N VAL A 119 -11.07 7.95 -10.83
CA VAL A 119 -12.01 7.37 -9.87
C VAL A 119 -13.17 8.34 -9.60
N LEU A 120 -12.87 9.62 -9.37
CA LEU A 120 -13.89 10.64 -9.18
C LEU A 120 -14.77 10.81 -10.43
N GLY A 121 -14.18 10.79 -11.62
CA GLY A 121 -14.92 10.85 -12.89
C GLY A 121 -15.89 9.68 -13.06
N GLU A 122 -15.44 8.45 -12.75
CA GLU A 122 -16.29 7.26 -12.81
C GLU A 122 -17.41 7.27 -11.77
N ILE A 123 -17.12 7.71 -10.53
CA ILE A 123 -18.14 7.88 -9.48
C ILE A 123 -19.19 8.90 -9.93
N SER A 124 -18.78 10.04 -10.50
CA SER A 124 -19.71 11.06 -11.00
C SER A 124 -20.58 10.50 -12.13
N ARG A 125 -19.97 9.80 -13.10
CA ARG A 125 -20.70 9.18 -14.21
C ARG A 125 -21.72 8.15 -13.73
N GLN A 126 -21.34 7.32 -12.75
CA GLN A 126 -22.26 6.35 -12.15
C GLN A 126 -23.39 7.03 -11.38
N LYS A 127 -23.09 8.10 -10.62
CA LYS A 127 -24.10 8.90 -9.92
C LYS A 127 -25.10 9.50 -10.91
N ASP A 128 -24.64 10.08 -12.00
CA ASP A 128 -25.51 10.68 -13.03
C ASP A 128 -26.35 9.62 -13.73
N GLN A 129 -25.76 8.47 -14.07
CA GLN A 129 -26.48 7.34 -14.67
C GLN A 129 -27.59 6.80 -13.75
N VAL A 130 -27.30 6.64 -12.46
CA VAL A 130 -28.29 6.19 -11.46
C VAL A 130 -29.35 7.25 -11.26
N SER A 131 -28.99 8.53 -11.17
CA SER A 131 -29.93 9.64 -11.03
C SER A 131 -30.92 9.72 -12.20
N LEU A 132 -30.41 9.62 -13.44
CA LEU A 132 -31.25 9.57 -14.65
C LEU A 132 -32.16 8.34 -14.63
N SER A 133 -31.62 7.17 -14.31
CA SER A 133 -32.41 5.93 -14.21
C SER A 133 -33.50 6.05 -13.15
N VAL A 134 -33.22 6.63 -11.99
CA VAL A 134 -34.20 6.83 -10.90
C VAL A 134 -35.27 7.84 -11.31
N SER A 135 -34.89 8.92 -11.98
CA SER A 135 -35.85 9.91 -12.49
C SER A 135 -36.79 9.30 -13.52
N ASP A 136 -36.26 8.50 -14.46
CA ASP A 136 -37.08 7.77 -15.43
C ASP A 136 -38.00 6.75 -14.76
N MET A 137 -37.51 6.04 -13.74
CA MET A 137 -38.32 5.14 -12.92
C MET A 137 -39.48 5.87 -12.25
N ILE A 138 -39.22 7.00 -11.59
CA ILE A 138 -40.24 7.82 -10.93
C ILE A 138 -41.29 8.26 -11.96
N ARG A 139 -40.87 8.80 -13.09
CA ARG A 139 -41.77 9.22 -14.18
C ARG A 139 -42.67 8.09 -14.65
N GLN A 140 -42.13 6.88 -14.79
CA GLN A 140 -42.95 5.72 -15.16
C GLN A 140 -43.97 5.33 -14.08
N VAL A 141 -43.60 5.44 -12.80
CA VAL A 141 -44.53 5.17 -11.69
C VAL A 141 -45.65 6.21 -11.65
N GLU A 142 -45.34 7.48 -11.86
CA GLU A 142 -46.33 8.57 -11.93
C GLU A 142 -47.31 8.33 -13.08
N LEU A 143 -46.83 8.00 -14.28
CA LEU A 143 -47.70 7.68 -15.42
C LEU A 143 -48.62 6.49 -15.13
N HIS A 144 -48.10 5.43 -14.48
CA HIS A 144 -48.93 4.28 -14.11
C HIS A 144 -49.96 4.63 -13.03
N LYS A 145 -49.61 5.48 -12.06
CA LYS A 145 -50.55 5.98 -11.05
C LYS A 145 -51.72 6.70 -11.73
N ASP A 146 -51.43 7.55 -12.71
CA ASP A 146 -52.47 8.29 -13.44
C ASP A 146 -53.38 7.36 -14.24
N GLU A 147 -52.81 6.36 -14.91
CA GLU A 147 -53.57 5.35 -15.66
C GLU A 147 -54.46 4.51 -14.73
N LEU A 148 -53.93 4.07 -13.59
CA LEU A 148 -54.72 3.33 -12.59
C LEU A 148 -55.88 4.17 -12.06
N SER A 149 -55.63 5.46 -11.80
CA SER A 149 -56.64 6.40 -11.32
C SER A 149 -57.77 6.56 -12.36
N LYS A 150 -57.45 6.66 -13.66
CA LYS A 150 -58.45 6.68 -14.72
C LYS A 150 -59.31 5.42 -14.76
N LYS A 151 -58.71 4.25 -14.63
CA LYS A 151 -59.43 2.96 -14.62
C LYS A 151 -60.34 2.80 -13.40
N ILE A 152 -59.90 3.26 -12.23
CA ILE A 152 -60.73 3.31 -11.02
C ILE A 152 -61.95 4.20 -11.28
N HIS A 153 -61.74 5.38 -11.85
CA HIS A 153 -62.84 6.31 -12.12
C HIS A 153 -63.87 5.75 -13.12
N GLN A 154 -63.41 5.08 -14.18
CA GLN A 154 -64.30 4.38 -15.13
C GLN A 154 -65.09 3.25 -14.46
N PHE A 155 -64.49 2.55 -13.50
CA PHE A 155 -65.18 1.51 -12.74
C PHE A 155 -66.23 2.11 -11.80
N GLU A 156 -65.90 3.21 -11.12
CA GLU A 156 -66.84 3.97 -10.29
C GLU A 156 -68.05 4.45 -11.11
N GLU A 157 -67.83 5.02 -12.29
CA GLU A 157 -68.92 5.42 -13.22
C GLU A 157 -69.78 4.23 -13.67
N SER A 158 -69.18 3.06 -13.87
CA SER A 158 -69.91 1.84 -14.23
C SER A 158 -70.77 1.27 -13.10
N CYS A 159 -70.50 1.65 -11.85
CA CYS A 159 -71.26 1.23 -10.67
C CYS A 159 -72.50 2.09 -10.40
N ASP A 160 -72.70 3.20 -11.12
CA ASP A 160 -73.80 4.15 -10.93
C ASP A 160 -75.06 3.82 -11.78
N ILE A 161 -75.13 2.62 -12.38
CA ILE A 161 -76.27 2.19 -13.20
C ILE A 161 -77.30 1.46 -12.32
N THR A 162 -78.50 2.06 -12.24
CA THR A 162 -79.65 1.77 -11.36
C THR A 162 -80.35 0.41 -11.46
N ASP A 163 -79.80 -0.63 -12.10
CA ASP A 163 -80.47 -1.95 -12.17
C ASP A 163 -79.58 -3.12 -11.70
N PRO A 164 -79.77 -3.61 -10.45
CA PRO A 164 -78.95 -4.65 -9.84
C PRO A 164 -79.05 -6.05 -10.46
N LEU A 165 -80.01 -6.32 -11.35
CA LEU A 165 -80.32 -7.69 -11.80
C LEU A 165 -79.70 -8.10 -13.14
N THR A 166 -79.10 -7.20 -13.91
CA THR A 166 -78.42 -7.55 -15.18
C THR A 166 -76.89 -7.70 -15.03
N PHE A 167 -76.31 -7.23 -13.92
CA PHE A 167 -74.86 -7.12 -13.75
C PHE A 167 -74.20 -8.29 -12.99
N LEU A 168 -75.00 -9.08 -12.26
CA LEU A 168 -74.58 -10.33 -11.65
C LEU A 168 -74.97 -11.43 -12.66
N GLN A 169 -74.08 -11.90 -13.54
CA GLN A 169 -73.34 -13.12 -13.20
C GLN A 169 -72.11 -13.43 -14.08
N GLU A 170 -71.74 -12.65 -15.10
CA GLU A 170 -70.61 -13.03 -15.98
C GLU A 170 -69.55 -11.94 -16.21
N ASP A 171 -69.94 -10.67 -16.28
CA ASP A 171 -68.99 -9.61 -16.69
C ASP A 171 -68.15 -9.06 -15.53
N LEU A 172 -68.71 -8.94 -14.33
CA LEU A 172 -67.96 -8.47 -13.15
C LEU A 172 -66.85 -9.45 -12.74
N PHE A 173 -67.15 -10.75 -12.79
CA PHE A 173 -66.20 -11.81 -12.41
C PHE A 173 -65.07 -11.95 -13.45
N ARG A 174 -65.39 -11.80 -14.75
CA ARG A 174 -64.38 -11.74 -15.82
C ARG A 174 -63.54 -10.47 -15.74
N GLY A 175 -64.14 -9.33 -15.39
CA GLY A 175 -63.43 -8.07 -15.17
C GLY A 175 -62.42 -8.13 -14.02
N LEU A 176 -62.83 -8.69 -12.88
CA LEU A 176 -61.97 -8.90 -11.72
C LEU A 176 -60.81 -9.87 -11.99
N LEU A 177 -61.06 -10.96 -12.73
CA LEU A 177 -60.01 -11.91 -13.12
C LEU A 177 -59.00 -11.31 -14.10
N ARG A 178 -59.45 -10.52 -15.08
CA ARG A 178 -58.57 -9.79 -16.01
C ARG A 178 -57.73 -8.73 -15.29
N PHE A 179 -58.34 -7.99 -14.35
CA PHE A 179 -57.64 -7.01 -13.53
C PHE A 179 -56.56 -7.67 -12.66
N ALA A 180 -56.84 -8.84 -12.07
CA ALA A 180 -55.86 -9.60 -11.29
C ALA A 180 -54.69 -10.11 -12.14
N ASP A 181 -54.93 -10.55 -13.37
CA ASP A 181 -53.86 -10.97 -14.29
C ASP A 181 -53.05 -9.77 -14.83
N ASP A 182 -53.68 -8.63 -15.09
CA ASP A 182 -53.00 -7.40 -15.48
C ASP A 182 -52.11 -6.85 -14.35
N LEU A 183 -52.56 -6.95 -13.10
CA LEU A 183 -51.76 -6.61 -11.90
C LEU A 183 -50.56 -7.53 -11.74
N LYS A 184 -50.74 -8.85 -11.91
CA LYS A 184 -49.62 -9.81 -11.90
C LYS A 184 -48.61 -9.54 -13.03
N ASN A 185 -49.09 -9.12 -14.20
CA ASN A 185 -48.24 -8.75 -15.33
C ASN A 185 -47.51 -7.40 -15.13
N LEU A 186 -48.13 -6.44 -14.43
CA LEU A 186 -47.51 -5.18 -14.02
C LEU A 186 -46.43 -5.37 -12.95
N ILE A 187 -46.65 -6.29 -11.99
CA ILE A 187 -45.67 -6.67 -10.98
C ILE A 187 -44.48 -7.40 -11.63
N ARG A 188 -44.74 -8.27 -12.62
CA ARG A 188 -43.68 -8.91 -13.43
C ARG A 188 -42.85 -7.92 -14.27
N LYS A 189 -43.34 -6.68 -14.49
CA LYS A 189 -42.72 -5.69 -15.39
C LYS A 189 -41.81 -4.65 -14.71
N LYS A 190 -41.51 -4.71 -13.41
CA LYS A 190 -40.55 -3.77 -12.77
C LYS A 190 -39.15 -4.37 -12.56
N GLN A 191 -38.25 -4.05 -13.51
CA GLN A 191 -36.78 -3.85 -13.42
C GLN A 191 -35.88 -4.86 -12.70
N PHE A 192 -35.31 -5.76 -13.49
CA PHE A 192 -33.84 -5.87 -13.60
C PHE A 192 -33.50 -5.56 -15.07
N PRO A 193 -32.33 -4.99 -15.43
CA PRO A 193 -31.84 -5.16 -16.80
C PRO A 193 -31.98 -6.65 -17.12
N VAL A 194 -32.42 -7.02 -18.34
CA VAL A 194 -32.62 -8.42 -18.75
C VAL A 194 -31.28 -9.16 -18.70
N MET A 195 -30.80 -9.43 -17.49
CA MET A 195 -29.70 -10.30 -17.18
C MET A 195 -30.28 -11.67 -17.37
N LYS A 196 -29.66 -12.43 -18.29
CA LYS A 196 -29.95 -13.83 -18.43
C LYS A 196 -29.84 -14.47 -17.04
N LYS A 197 -30.94 -15.05 -16.56
CA LYS A 197 -30.96 -15.73 -15.27
C LYS A 197 -29.87 -16.79 -15.27
N SER A 198 -28.96 -16.68 -14.32
CA SER A 198 -27.95 -17.69 -14.09
C SER A 198 -28.66 -18.94 -13.60
N GLU A 199 -28.27 -20.09 -14.13
CA GLU A 199 -28.78 -21.36 -13.65
C GLU A 199 -28.14 -21.67 -12.30
N VAL A 200 -28.97 -21.69 -11.26
CA VAL A 200 -28.57 -22.02 -9.88
C VAL A 200 -29.31 -23.30 -9.49
N LEU A 201 -28.56 -24.39 -9.37
CA LEU A 201 -29.07 -25.70 -8.93
C LEU A 201 -28.47 -26.04 -7.57
N LEU A 202 -29.26 -26.67 -6.71
CA LEU A 202 -28.86 -27.05 -5.35
C LEU A 202 -27.96 -28.27 -5.35
N ASP A 203 -26.86 -28.21 -4.59
CA ASP A 203 -25.93 -29.31 -4.41
C ASP A 203 -26.36 -30.23 -3.27
N ILE A 204 -26.75 -31.46 -3.62
CA ILE A 204 -27.15 -32.55 -2.72
C ILE A 204 -26.05 -32.89 -1.72
N ASP A 205 -24.78 -32.81 -2.12
CA ASP A 205 -23.65 -33.18 -1.25
C ASP A 205 -23.38 -32.11 -0.20
N SER A 206 -23.71 -30.85 -0.49
CA SER A 206 -23.61 -29.75 0.47
C SER A 206 -24.76 -29.75 1.49
N ALA A 207 -25.95 -30.20 1.09
CA ALA A 207 -27.17 -30.01 1.86
C ALA A 207 -27.16 -30.71 3.22
N HIS A 208 -27.65 -30.02 4.24
CA HIS A 208 -27.90 -30.64 5.54
C HIS A 208 -28.89 -31.81 5.44
N ASP A 209 -28.80 -32.76 6.38
CA ASP A 209 -29.62 -33.97 6.38
C ASP A 209 -31.13 -33.66 6.50
N ASN A 210 -31.51 -32.59 7.21
CA ASN A 210 -32.90 -32.14 7.33
C ASN A 210 -33.44 -31.32 6.15
N ILE A 211 -32.70 -31.24 5.02
CA ILE A 211 -33.15 -30.56 3.82
C ILE A 211 -33.59 -31.58 2.77
N ILE A 212 -34.84 -31.46 2.33
CA ILE A 212 -35.37 -32.16 1.16
C ILE A 212 -35.08 -31.29 -0.06
N ILE A 213 -34.48 -31.88 -1.09
CA ILE A 213 -34.23 -31.21 -2.37
C ILE A 213 -35.15 -31.86 -3.41
N SER A 214 -35.84 -31.05 -4.21
CA SER A 214 -36.69 -31.54 -5.30
C SER A 214 -35.86 -32.27 -6.37
N GLN A 215 -36.51 -33.15 -7.14
CA GLN A 215 -35.87 -33.81 -8.29
C GLN A 215 -35.29 -32.82 -9.31
N SER A 216 -35.90 -31.64 -9.43
CA SER A 216 -35.43 -30.55 -10.30
C SER A 216 -34.22 -29.79 -9.78
N LEU A 217 -33.77 -30.07 -8.54
CA LEU A 217 -32.69 -29.35 -7.83
C LEU A 217 -32.92 -27.84 -7.67
N ARG A 218 -34.16 -27.36 -7.86
CA ARG A 218 -34.52 -25.92 -7.79
C ARG A 218 -35.29 -25.53 -6.55
N SER A 219 -35.66 -26.51 -5.72
CA SER A 219 -36.45 -26.27 -4.51
C SER A 219 -35.86 -27.05 -3.36
N ALA A 220 -35.82 -26.41 -2.20
CA ALA A 220 -35.47 -27.01 -0.94
C ALA A 220 -36.58 -26.76 0.09
N SER A 221 -36.83 -27.74 0.95
CA SER A 221 -37.71 -27.60 2.11
C SER A 221 -37.09 -28.24 3.34
N TYR A 222 -37.46 -27.71 4.51
CA TYR A 222 -37.05 -28.27 5.78
C TYR A 222 -37.96 -29.43 6.18
N THR A 223 -37.38 -30.46 6.78
CA THR A 223 -38.10 -31.53 7.47
C THR A 223 -37.46 -31.83 8.82
N ALA A 224 -38.26 -32.23 9.81
CA ALA A 224 -37.74 -32.72 11.07
C ALA A 224 -37.18 -34.16 10.96
N THR A 225 -37.50 -34.88 9.88
CA THR A 225 -37.06 -36.27 9.67
C THR A 225 -35.76 -36.34 8.88
N SER A 226 -34.77 -37.05 9.42
CA SER A 226 -33.51 -37.35 8.74
C SER A 226 -33.74 -37.89 7.32
N GLN A 227 -32.96 -37.38 6.35
CA GLN A 227 -32.95 -37.88 4.98
C GLN A 227 -31.92 -39.00 4.77
N ASN A 228 -31.23 -39.44 5.84
CA ASN A 228 -30.19 -40.46 5.83
C ASN A 228 -29.07 -40.17 4.82
N ARG A 229 -28.68 -38.90 4.65
CA ARG A 229 -27.63 -38.52 3.70
C ARG A 229 -26.24 -38.92 4.23
N PRO A 230 -25.34 -39.45 3.39
CA PRO A 230 -24.00 -39.86 3.83
C PRO A 230 -23.17 -38.67 4.27
N GLU A 231 -22.47 -38.78 5.39
CA GLU A 231 -21.59 -37.72 5.88
C GLU A 231 -20.41 -37.48 4.92
N GLY A 232 -20.08 -36.20 4.70
CA GLY A 232 -19.05 -35.81 3.73
C GLY A 232 -18.46 -34.43 4.04
N PRO A 233 -17.25 -34.12 3.54
CA PRO A 233 -16.56 -32.87 3.85
C PRO A 233 -17.31 -31.62 3.36
N LYS A 234 -18.14 -31.76 2.32
CA LYS A 234 -18.96 -30.68 1.75
C LYS A 234 -20.26 -30.43 2.53
N ARG A 235 -20.68 -31.34 3.42
CA ARG A 235 -21.99 -31.29 4.06
C ARG A 235 -22.04 -30.29 5.21
N PHE A 236 -23.06 -29.43 5.24
CA PHE A 236 -23.31 -28.55 6.39
C PHE A 236 -23.85 -29.32 7.59
N LYS A 237 -23.46 -28.90 8.80
CA LYS A 237 -24.01 -29.37 10.09
C LYS A 237 -25.24 -28.59 10.57
N VAL A 238 -25.60 -27.53 9.87
CA VAL A 238 -26.79 -26.70 10.11
C VAL A 238 -27.65 -26.73 8.86
N ALA A 239 -28.96 -26.47 8.98
CA ALA A 239 -29.93 -26.51 7.88
C ALA A 239 -29.64 -25.48 6.76
N GLN A 240 -28.63 -25.77 5.95
CA GLN A 240 -28.14 -24.96 4.83
C GLN A 240 -27.77 -25.85 3.63
N VAL A 241 -27.76 -25.25 2.46
CA VAL A 241 -27.40 -25.88 1.18
C VAL A 241 -26.77 -24.83 0.27
N LEU A 242 -25.78 -25.23 -0.54
CA LEU A 242 -25.13 -24.38 -1.54
C LEU A 242 -25.59 -24.74 -2.96
N SER A 243 -25.24 -23.88 -3.90
CA SER A 243 -25.33 -24.19 -5.33
C SER A 243 -24.25 -25.19 -5.76
N SER A 244 -24.53 -25.95 -6.82
CA SER A 244 -23.58 -26.86 -7.44
C SER A 244 -22.47 -26.15 -8.23
N CYS A 245 -22.70 -24.90 -8.61
CA CYS A 245 -21.75 -24.06 -9.33
C CYS A 245 -21.30 -22.86 -8.48
N SER A 246 -20.04 -22.46 -8.67
CA SER A 246 -19.46 -21.23 -8.13
C SER A 246 -19.34 -20.17 -9.23
N PHE A 247 -19.39 -18.90 -8.85
CA PHE A 247 -19.19 -17.77 -9.76
C PHE A 247 -17.82 -17.12 -9.48
N SER A 248 -16.92 -17.12 -10.45
CA SER A 248 -15.56 -16.58 -10.30
C SER A 248 -15.34 -15.23 -11.02
N SER A 249 -16.27 -14.80 -11.87
CA SER A 249 -16.20 -13.54 -12.61
C SER A 249 -17.53 -13.21 -13.29
N GLY A 250 -17.80 -11.94 -13.55
CA GLY A 250 -18.99 -11.50 -14.30
C GLY A 250 -20.14 -11.01 -13.42
N ARG A 251 -21.31 -10.82 -14.03
CA ARG A 251 -22.54 -10.39 -13.33
C ARG A 251 -23.56 -11.51 -13.40
N HIS A 252 -24.07 -11.95 -12.25
CA HIS A 252 -25.01 -13.06 -12.13
C HIS A 252 -26.30 -12.60 -11.47
N TYR A 253 -27.42 -13.20 -11.89
CA TYR A 253 -28.76 -12.87 -11.41
C TYR A 253 -29.60 -14.14 -11.29
N TRP A 254 -30.27 -14.32 -10.16
CA TRP A 254 -31.24 -15.39 -9.93
C TRP A 254 -32.34 -14.88 -9.00
N GLU A 255 -33.48 -15.56 -9.03
CA GLU A 255 -34.65 -15.25 -8.21
C GLU A 255 -34.98 -16.46 -7.34
N VAL A 256 -35.50 -16.22 -6.14
CA VAL A 256 -35.92 -17.27 -5.20
C VAL A 256 -37.35 -16.96 -4.76
N ASP A 257 -38.26 -17.91 -4.95
CA ASP A 257 -39.62 -17.82 -4.43
C ASP A 257 -39.63 -18.26 -2.95
N VAL A 258 -39.98 -17.33 -2.07
CA VAL A 258 -40.07 -17.54 -0.62
C VAL A 258 -41.50 -17.39 -0.08
N SER A 259 -42.51 -17.34 -0.96
CA SER A 259 -43.91 -17.11 -0.59
C SER A 259 -44.48 -18.14 0.40
N GLN A 260 -43.96 -19.37 0.37
CA GLN A 260 -44.36 -20.47 1.26
C GLN A 260 -43.45 -20.62 2.49
N ALA A 261 -42.40 -19.81 2.61
CA ALA A 261 -41.42 -19.91 3.69
C ALA A 261 -41.74 -18.91 4.82
N LYS A 262 -41.95 -19.42 6.04
CA LYS A 262 -42.13 -18.57 7.22
C LYS A 262 -40.85 -17.84 7.63
N GLN A 263 -39.69 -18.46 7.39
CA GLN A 263 -38.36 -17.95 7.72
C GLN A 263 -37.36 -18.43 6.66
N TRP A 264 -36.43 -17.56 6.28
CA TRP A 264 -35.43 -17.87 5.26
C TRP A 264 -34.22 -16.94 5.41
N ILE A 265 -33.06 -17.43 4.97
CA ILE A 265 -31.83 -16.64 4.83
C ILE A 265 -31.29 -16.93 3.44
N ILE A 266 -30.98 -15.88 2.68
CA ILE A 266 -30.42 -15.97 1.33
C ILE A 266 -29.14 -15.13 1.29
N GLY A 267 -28.13 -15.62 0.58
CA GLY A 267 -26.86 -14.92 0.43
C GLY A 267 -25.93 -15.64 -0.53
N VAL A 268 -24.68 -15.20 -0.55
CA VAL A 268 -23.58 -15.82 -1.29
C VAL A 268 -22.49 -16.26 -0.31
N ALA A 269 -21.83 -17.37 -0.60
CA ALA A 269 -20.76 -17.91 0.23
C ALA A 269 -19.51 -18.17 -0.61
N GLY A 270 -18.33 -17.92 -0.03
CA GLY A 270 -17.07 -18.37 -0.59
C GLY A 270 -16.91 -19.88 -0.42
N ASP A 271 -16.14 -20.52 -1.30
CA ASP A 271 -15.95 -21.98 -1.27
C ASP A 271 -15.22 -22.47 0.01
N SER A 272 -14.40 -21.59 0.60
CA SER A 272 -13.65 -21.81 1.84
C SER A 272 -14.49 -21.68 3.13
N LEU A 273 -15.81 -21.54 3.04
CA LEU A 273 -16.68 -21.42 4.22
C LEU A 273 -16.55 -22.66 5.11
N GLU A 274 -16.28 -22.46 6.40
CA GLU A 274 -16.23 -23.55 7.39
C GLU A 274 -17.63 -24.16 7.59
N ARG A 275 -17.82 -25.39 7.12
CA ARG A 275 -19.12 -26.09 7.12
C ARG A 275 -19.46 -26.83 8.42
N LYS A 276 -18.51 -26.83 9.38
CA LYS A 276 -18.48 -27.77 10.52
C LYS A 276 -18.68 -27.16 11.90
N SER A 277 -18.70 -25.82 12.08
CA SER A 277 -18.88 -25.24 13.42
C SER A 277 -19.96 -24.15 13.42
N PRO A 278 -21.12 -24.39 14.07
CA PRO A 278 -21.97 -23.27 14.46
C PRO A 278 -21.17 -22.35 15.40
N VAL A 279 -21.32 -21.03 15.24
CA VAL A 279 -20.77 -20.06 16.19
C VAL A 279 -21.48 -20.28 17.53
N LYS A 280 -20.80 -20.91 18.48
CA LYS A 280 -21.39 -21.24 19.79
C LYS A 280 -21.47 -20.02 20.69
N VAL A 281 -20.49 -19.11 20.57
CA VAL A 281 -20.37 -17.93 21.40
C VAL A 281 -19.85 -16.76 20.57
N VAL A 282 -20.57 -15.64 20.62
CA VAL A 282 -20.18 -14.37 19.99
C VAL A 282 -19.74 -13.39 21.07
N GLY A 283 -18.55 -12.81 20.91
CA GLY A 283 -18.09 -11.66 21.69
C GLY A 283 -18.55 -10.38 21.03
N ILE A 284 -19.12 -9.45 21.81
CA ILE A 284 -19.51 -8.12 21.34
C ILE A 284 -18.71 -7.12 22.16
N TYR A 285 -17.92 -6.27 21.50
CA TYR A 285 -17.08 -5.25 22.11
C TYR A 285 -17.55 -3.87 21.66
N LEU A 286 -17.82 -2.99 22.61
CA LEU A 286 -18.20 -1.60 22.37
C LEU A 286 -17.14 -0.68 22.99
N ASP A 287 -16.49 0.10 22.15
CA ASP A 287 -15.69 1.25 22.54
C ASP A 287 -16.47 2.51 22.17
N TYR A 288 -17.16 3.06 23.16
CA TYR A 288 -18.07 4.18 22.95
C TYR A 288 -17.31 5.45 22.57
N GLU A 289 -16.19 5.73 23.26
CA GLU A 289 -15.38 6.93 23.04
C GLU A 289 -14.71 6.93 21.67
N ALA A 290 -14.24 5.76 21.21
CA ALA A 290 -13.66 5.61 19.88
C ALA A 290 -14.71 5.37 18.78
N GLY A 291 -16.00 5.29 19.13
CA GLY A 291 -17.07 5.08 18.17
C GLY A 291 -17.06 3.70 17.50
N ARG A 292 -16.65 2.64 18.21
CA ARG A 292 -16.40 1.31 17.61
C ARG A 292 -17.26 0.21 18.23
N LEU A 293 -17.96 -0.55 17.39
CA LEU A 293 -18.70 -1.75 17.78
C LEU A 293 -18.16 -2.96 16.99
N SER A 294 -17.55 -3.92 17.68
CA SER A 294 -16.89 -5.08 17.09
C SER A 294 -17.52 -6.40 17.52
N PHE A 295 -17.58 -7.35 16.60
CA PHE A 295 -18.11 -8.70 16.80
C PHE A 295 -17.00 -9.73 16.59
N TYR A 296 -16.95 -10.74 17.46
CA TYR A 296 -15.95 -11.80 17.46
C TYR A 296 -16.62 -13.17 17.59
N GLN A 297 -16.09 -14.16 16.91
CA GLN A 297 -16.38 -15.56 17.21
C GLN A 297 -15.38 -16.02 18.27
N LEU A 298 -15.90 -16.39 19.44
CA LEU A 298 -15.08 -16.91 20.53
C LEU A 298 -14.82 -18.41 20.31
N CYS A 299 -13.88 -18.71 19.44
CA CYS A 299 -13.25 -20.01 19.28
C CYS A 299 -11.76 -19.92 19.67
N ASP A 300 -11.02 -21.03 19.55
CA ASP A 300 -9.58 -21.04 19.69
C ASP A 300 -8.94 -21.26 18.31
N PRO A 301 -8.24 -20.26 17.72
CA PRO A 301 -8.04 -18.89 18.23
C PRO A 301 -9.29 -18.01 18.03
N ILE A 302 -9.42 -16.93 18.82
CA ILE A 302 -10.52 -15.96 18.68
C ILE A 302 -10.47 -15.33 17.28
N ARG A 303 -11.62 -15.27 16.59
CA ARG A 303 -11.72 -14.71 15.25
C ARG A 303 -12.55 -13.44 15.26
N HIS A 304 -12.02 -12.38 14.65
CA HIS A 304 -12.78 -11.16 14.38
C HIS A 304 -13.80 -11.42 13.27
N LEU A 305 -15.05 -10.97 13.47
CA LEU A 305 -16.13 -11.10 12.50
C LEU A 305 -16.36 -9.78 11.75
N HIS A 306 -16.61 -8.69 12.49
CA HIS A 306 -16.93 -7.40 11.89
C HIS A 306 -16.72 -6.23 12.86
N THR A 307 -16.53 -5.02 12.34
CA THR A 307 -16.46 -3.78 13.13
C THR A 307 -17.23 -2.66 12.44
N PHE A 308 -18.17 -2.05 13.15
CA PHE A 308 -18.78 -0.78 12.79
C PHE A 308 -18.00 0.38 13.43
N THR A 309 -17.81 1.46 12.69
CA THR A 309 -17.20 2.69 13.19
C THR A 309 -18.16 3.86 12.94
N THR A 310 -18.60 4.55 13.99
CA THR A 310 -19.53 5.68 13.94
C THR A 310 -19.47 6.48 15.25
N SER A 311 -19.86 7.76 15.21
CA SER A 311 -19.99 8.58 16.42
C SER A 311 -21.33 8.30 17.11
N PHE A 312 -21.31 7.85 18.36
CA PHE A 312 -22.53 7.59 19.13
C PHE A 312 -22.99 8.85 19.86
N THR A 313 -24.21 9.30 19.57
CA THR A 313 -24.79 10.53 20.15
C THR A 313 -25.68 10.26 21.35
N GLU A 314 -26.03 9.00 21.61
CA GLU A 314 -26.93 8.58 22.67
C GLU A 314 -26.44 7.27 23.31
N PRO A 315 -26.77 7.02 24.60
CA PRO A 315 -26.47 5.76 25.26
C PRO A 315 -27.01 4.56 24.48
N LEU A 316 -26.20 3.51 24.34
CA LEU A 316 -26.56 2.30 23.62
C LEU A 316 -26.97 1.18 24.57
N TYR A 317 -28.02 0.44 24.20
CA TYR A 317 -28.45 -0.78 24.88
C TYR A 317 -28.03 -2.02 24.09
N ALA A 318 -27.63 -3.08 24.79
CA ALA A 318 -27.46 -4.38 24.17
C ALA A 318 -28.84 -4.94 23.77
N ALA A 319 -29.05 -5.15 22.47
CA ALA A 319 -30.30 -5.67 21.93
C ALA A 319 -30.16 -7.15 21.54
N PHE A 320 -31.17 -7.95 21.88
CA PHE A 320 -31.22 -9.37 21.58
C PHE A 320 -32.55 -9.72 20.93
N TYR A 321 -32.49 -10.48 19.84
CA TYR A 321 -33.67 -11.01 19.15
C TYR A 321 -33.65 -12.53 19.22
N LEU A 322 -34.73 -13.15 19.69
CA LEU A 322 -34.84 -14.58 19.92
C LEU A 322 -35.92 -15.19 19.02
N TYR A 323 -35.62 -16.34 18.42
CA TYR A 323 -36.61 -17.15 17.69
C TYR A 323 -37.23 -18.23 18.58
N GLU A 324 -38.28 -18.88 18.08
CA GLU A 324 -38.93 -19.99 18.75
C GLU A 324 -37.91 -21.10 19.07
N ASN A 325 -37.90 -21.55 20.34
CA ASN A 325 -36.93 -22.52 20.89
C ASN A 325 -35.47 -22.03 21.03
N CYS A 326 -35.18 -20.73 20.92
CA CYS A 326 -33.86 -20.19 21.23
C CYS A 326 -33.70 -19.88 22.72
N VAL A 327 -32.56 -20.27 23.30
CA VAL A 327 -32.14 -19.86 24.66
C VAL A 327 -30.88 -19.01 24.54
N LEU A 328 -30.97 -17.75 24.95
CA LEU A 328 -29.81 -16.86 25.04
C LEU A 328 -29.30 -16.82 26.48
N ARG A 329 -27.99 -16.95 26.65
CA ARG A 329 -27.31 -16.85 27.94
C ARG A 329 -26.20 -15.81 27.82
N ILE A 330 -26.25 -14.79 28.69
CA ILE A 330 -25.15 -13.85 28.87
C ILE A 330 -24.11 -14.53 29.77
N LEU A 331 -22.89 -14.66 29.26
CA LEU A 331 -21.77 -15.23 30.01
C LEU A 331 -21.23 -14.16 30.97
N LYS A 332 -20.92 -14.57 32.21
CA LYS A 332 -20.32 -13.70 33.24
C LYS A 332 -18.83 -13.91 33.33
#